data_AF-A0A529HJD7-F1
#
_entry.id   AF-A0A529HJD7-F1
#
_cell.length_a   1.000
_cell.length_b   1.000
_cell.length_c   1.000
_cell.angle_alpha   90.00
_cell.angle_beta   90.00
_cell.angle_gamma   90.00
#
_symmetry.space_group_name_H-M   'P 1'
#
loop_
_entity.id
_entity.type
_entity.pdbx_description
1 polymer ?
#
loop_
_entity_poly.entity_id
_entity_poly.type
_entity_poly.pdbx_seq_one_letter_code
_entity_poly.pdbx_strand_id
1 'polypeptide(L)'
;MVFANNAPLSLIAGPCQLESRQHAFDMAGALKELTTRLGIGLVYKTSYDKANRTSLGGARGAGIEAAMPIFDDLRKEFGLPVLTDVHTEEQCALV
;
A
#
# COMPACT_ATOMS: atom_id res chain seq x y z
N MET A 1 -16.70 -1.69 -2.51
CA MET A 1 -16.31 -2.34 -1.24
C MET A 1 -16.86 -1.51 -0.09
N VAL A 2 -17.22 -2.12 1.03
CA VAL A 2 -17.72 -1.43 2.22
C VAL A 2 -17.07 -2.08 3.44
N PHE A 3 -16.52 -1.28 4.35
CA PHE A 3 -15.99 -1.76 5.63
C PHE A 3 -17.09 -1.66 6.70
N ALA A 4 -17.68 -2.79 7.08
CA ALA A 4 -18.66 -2.88 8.15
C ALA A 4 -18.69 -4.31 8.73
N ASN A 5 -19.04 -4.44 10.01
CA ASN A 5 -19.08 -5.73 10.71
C ASN A 5 -20.14 -6.71 10.17
N ASN A 6 -21.13 -6.22 9.44
CA ASN A 6 -22.22 -7.00 8.84
C ASN A 6 -22.18 -7.02 7.30
N ALA A 7 -21.09 -6.54 6.69
CA ALA A 7 -20.89 -6.57 5.24
C ALA A 7 -19.99 -7.74 4.83
N PRO A 8 -19.94 -8.11 3.54
CA PRO A 8 -18.95 -9.05 3.02
C PRO A 8 -17.52 -8.61 3.34
N LEU A 9 -16.63 -9.59 3.55
CA LEU A 9 -15.23 -9.35 3.87
C LEU A 9 -14.55 -8.44 2.84
N SER A 10 -13.88 -7.39 3.33
CA SER A 10 -12.95 -6.57 2.56
C SER A 10 -11.54 -6.76 3.12
N LEU A 11 -10.53 -6.84 2.24
CA LEU A 11 -9.16 -7.14 2.58
C LEU A 11 -8.28 -5.89 2.42
N ILE A 12 -7.47 -5.62 3.43
CA ILE A 12 -6.35 -4.68 3.34
C ILE A 12 -5.08 -5.53 3.30
N ALA A 13 -4.35 -5.53 2.18
CA ALA A 13 -3.19 -6.40 2.00
C ALA A 13 -2.12 -5.78 1.10
N GLY A 14 -0.89 -6.20 1.34
CA GLY A 14 0.28 -5.83 0.54
C GLY A 14 1.57 -6.03 1.33
N PRO A 15 2.73 -5.73 0.72
CA PRO A 15 4.02 -5.91 1.37
C PRO A 15 4.19 -4.94 2.54
N CYS A 16 5.07 -5.30 3.47
CA CYS A 16 5.31 -4.49 4.66
C CYS A 16 5.96 -3.13 4.32
N GLN A 17 6.79 -3.07 3.27
CA GLN A 17 7.50 -1.87 2.85
C GLN A 17 7.53 -1.79 1.32
N LEU A 18 7.56 -0.56 0.79
CA LEU A 18 7.76 -0.31 -0.63
C LEU A 18 9.24 -0.50 -0.97
N GLU A 19 9.56 -1.62 -1.62
CA GLU A 19 10.94 -1.98 -1.99
C GLU A 19 11.34 -1.43 -3.37
N SER A 20 10.44 -1.57 -4.36
CA SER A 20 10.63 -1.02 -5.71
C SER A 20 9.28 -0.88 -6.42
N ARG A 21 9.24 -0.10 -7.51
CA ARG A 21 8.05 0.03 -8.36
C ARG A 21 7.62 -1.33 -8.92
N GLN A 22 8.56 -2.12 -9.44
CA GLN A 22 8.26 -3.42 -10.02
C GLN A 22 7.64 -4.35 -8.97
N HIS A 23 8.26 -4.47 -7.80
CA HIS A 23 7.75 -5.30 -6.71
C HIS A 23 6.34 -4.86 -6.27
N ALA A 24 6.09 -3.55 -6.20
CA ALA A 24 4.77 -3.03 -5.85
C ALA A 24 3.70 -3.44 -6.88
N PHE A 25 4.02 -3.34 -8.17
CA PHE A 25 3.14 -3.73 -9.27
C PHE A 25 2.88 -5.24 -9.30
N ASP A 26 3.91 -6.05 -9.10
CA ASP A 26 3.77 -7.52 -9.05
C ASP A 26 2.84 -7.94 -7.91
N MET A 27 3.02 -7.35 -6.72
CA MET A 27 2.18 -7.63 -5.56
C MET A 27 0.75 -7.15 -5.74
N ALA A 28 0.56 -5.91 -6.20
CA ALA A 28 -0.77 -5.34 -6.42
C ALA A 28 -1.56 -6.13 -7.49
N GLY A 29 -0.90 -6.51 -8.58
CA GLY A 29 -1.49 -7.31 -9.65
C GLY A 29 -1.92 -8.69 -9.16
N ALA A 30 -1.03 -9.42 -8.48
CA ALA A 30 -1.34 -10.76 -7.96
C ALA A 30 -2.48 -10.72 -6.93
N LEU A 31 -2.48 -9.74 -6.03
CA LEU A 31 -3.56 -9.57 -5.05
C LEU A 31 -4.87 -9.21 -5.74
N LYS A 32 -4.85 -8.28 -6.70
CA LYS A 32 -6.04 -7.89 -7.48
C LYS A 32 -6.67 -9.08 -8.18
N GLU A 33 -5.87 -9.88 -8.87
CA GLU A 33 -6.36 -11.06 -9.58
C GLU A 33 -7.03 -12.04 -8.61
N LEU A 34 -6.36 -12.35 -7.50
CA LEU A 34 -6.86 -13.27 -6.49
C LEU A 34 -8.17 -12.77 -5.87
N THR A 35 -8.22 -11.52 -5.42
CA THR A 35 -9.42 -10.98 -4.77
C THR A 35 -10.57 -10.83 -5.75
N THR A 36 -10.29 -10.52 -7.02
CA THR A 36 -11.33 -10.45 -8.07
C THR A 36 -11.95 -11.83 -8.29
N ARG A 37 -11.14 -12.88 -8.41
CA ARG A 37 -11.62 -14.27 -8.57
C ARG A 37 -12.46 -14.73 -7.38
N LEU A 38 -12.13 -14.27 -6.17
CA LEU A 38 -12.84 -14.61 -4.93
C LEU A 38 -14.03 -13.68 -4.62
N GLY A 39 -14.24 -12.61 -5.40
CA GLY A 39 -15.27 -11.60 -5.12
C GLY A 39 -15.01 -10.75 -3.87
N ILE A 40 -13.75 -10.63 -3.44
CA ILE A 40 -13.33 -9.87 -2.24
C ILE A 40 -12.89 -8.46 -2.65
N GLY A 41 -13.32 -7.45 -1.88
CA GLY A 41 -12.83 -6.08 -2.05
C GLY A 41 -11.39 -5.94 -1.53
N LEU A 42 -10.54 -5.19 -2.24
CA LEU A 42 -9.13 -5.01 -1.89
C LEU A 42 -8.77 -3.53 -1.73
N VAL A 43 -8.07 -3.21 -0.63
CA VAL A 43 -7.22 -2.02 -0.49
C VAL A 43 -5.77 -2.50 -0.48
N TYR A 44 -4.95 -1.96 -1.38
CA TYR A 44 -3.53 -2.26 -1.41
C TYR A 44 -2.81 -1.47 -0.31
N LYS A 45 -2.00 -2.13 0.53
CA LYS A 45 -1.25 -1.49 1.61
C LYS A 45 0.25 -1.67 1.43
N THR A 46 1.01 -0.58 1.54
CA THR A 46 2.46 -0.65 1.74
C THR A 46 2.97 0.61 2.46
N SER A 47 4.11 0.50 3.14
CA SER A 47 4.72 1.61 3.89
C SER A 47 5.88 2.20 3.09
N TYR A 48 5.95 3.53 2.95
CA TYR A 48 7.08 4.20 2.30
C TYR A 48 8.26 4.47 3.24
N ASP A 49 7.99 4.54 4.55
CA ASP A 49 8.96 4.71 5.62
C ASP A 49 8.70 3.67 6.72
N LYS A 50 9.76 3.09 7.29
CA LYS A 50 9.70 2.28 8.51
C LYS A 50 10.41 3.03 9.63
N ALA A 51 9.65 3.75 10.45
CA ALA A 51 10.19 4.46 11.60
C ALA A 51 10.72 3.52 12.71
N ASN A 52 10.10 2.34 12.87
CA ASN A 52 10.51 1.34 13.86
C ASN A 52 11.58 0.41 13.27
N ARG A 53 12.85 0.79 13.42
CA ARG A 53 13.99 0.00 12.93
C ARG A 53 14.54 -0.94 13.99
N THR A 54 14.92 -2.15 13.57
CA THR A 54 15.71 -3.10 14.36
C THR A 54 17.17 -2.66 14.52
N SER A 55 17.67 -1.75 13.68
CA SER A 55 19.00 -1.13 13.84
C SER A 55 19.06 0.29 13.26
N LEU A 56 19.94 1.14 13.83
CA LEU A 56 20.14 2.54 13.40
C LEU A 56 20.67 2.68 11.95
N GLY A 57 21.22 1.62 11.37
CA GLY A 57 21.75 1.61 10.00
C GLY A 57 20.79 1.07 8.92
N GLY A 58 19.60 0.57 9.29
CA GLY A 58 18.68 -0.04 8.33
C GLY A 58 18.07 0.97 7.35
N ALA A 59 17.88 0.55 6.10
CA ALA A 59 17.19 1.35 5.09
C ALA A 59 15.77 1.69 5.57
N ARG A 60 15.42 2.97 5.50
CA ARG A 60 14.12 3.48 5.97
C ARG A 60 12.98 3.22 4.99
N GLY A 61 13.29 2.87 3.75
CA GLY A 61 12.33 2.68 2.67
C GLY A 61 12.63 3.65 1.53
N ALA A 62 11.73 3.71 0.55
CA ALA A 62 11.86 4.62 -0.59
C ALA A 62 11.72 6.11 -0.19
N GLY A 63 11.07 6.39 0.94
CA GLY A 63 10.73 7.77 1.32
C GLY A 63 9.50 8.29 0.57
N ILE A 64 8.92 9.38 1.09
CA ILE A 64 7.64 9.91 0.60
C ILE A 64 7.71 10.39 -0.85
N GLU A 65 8.77 11.12 -1.22
CA GLU A 65 8.92 11.71 -2.57
C GLU A 65 8.99 10.65 -3.67
N ALA A 66 9.69 9.54 -3.41
CA ALA A 66 9.79 8.43 -4.37
C ALA A 66 8.53 7.55 -4.37
N ALA A 67 7.83 7.45 -3.24
CA ALA A 67 6.65 6.59 -3.11
C ALA A 67 5.38 7.17 -3.73
N MET A 68 5.15 8.49 -3.60
CA MET A 68 3.90 9.11 -4.07
C MET A 68 3.64 8.87 -5.57
N PRO A 69 4.61 9.06 -6.49
CA PRO A 69 4.40 8.75 -7.91
C PRO A 69 4.07 7.27 -8.16
N ILE A 70 4.66 6.35 -7.39
CA ILE A 70 4.39 4.92 -7.51
C ILE A 70 2.96 4.60 -7.04
N PHE A 71 2.48 5.25 -5.98
CA PHE A 71 1.11 5.08 -5.50
C PHE A 71 0.08 5.63 -6.49
N ASP A 72 0.37 6.77 -7.13
CA ASP A 72 -0.46 7.31 -8.21
C ASP A 72 -0.54 6.35 -9.40
N ASP A 73 0.60 5.80 -9.81
CA ASP A 73 0.66 4.83 -10.89
C ASP A 73 -0.15 3.56 -10.55
N LEU A 74 -0.02 3.03 -9.32
CA LEU A 74 -0.79 1.86 -8.86
C LEU A 74 -2.30 2.13 -8.87
N ARG A 75 -2.73 3.32 -8.41
CA ARG A 75 -4.13 3.75 -8.43
C ARG A 75 -4.66 3.80 -9.86
N LYS A 76 -3.89 4.38 -10.79
CA LYS A 76 -4.27 4.51 -12.20
C LYS A 76 -4.32 3.16 -12.91
N GLU A 77 -3.32 2.31 -12.72
CA GLU A 77 -3.21 1.03 -13.41
C GLU A 77 -4.25 0.02 -12.93
N PHE A 78 -4.38 -0.15 -11.60
CA PHE A 78 -5.19 -1.23 -11.04
C PHE A 78 -6.59 -0.78 -10.55
N GLY A 79 -6.84 0.54 -10.51
CA GLY A 79 -8.08 1.09 -9.95
C GLY A 79 -8.30 0.70 -8.49
N LEU A 80 -7.22 0.48 -7.74
CA LEU A 80 -7.24 0.07 -6.34
C LEU A 80 -7.05 1.27 -5.41
N PRO A 81 -7.81 1.36 -4.30
CA PRO A 81 -7.44 2.23 -3.20
C PRO A 81 -6.10 1.80 -2.60
N VAL A 82 -5.27 2.78 -2.25
CA VAL A 82 -3.95 2.57 -1.65
C VAL A 82 -3.96 3.13 -0.23
N LEU A 83 -3.43 2.36 0.72
CA LEU A 83 -3.28 2.73 2.12
C LEU A 83 -1.79 2.75 2.50
N THR A 84 -1.37 3.79 3.21
CA THR A 84 -0.04 3.90 3.78
C THR A 84 -0.12 4.56 5.16
N ASP A 85 0.90 4.35 5.98
CA ASP A 85 1.06 4.94 7.30
C ASP A 85 1.90 6.22 7.23
N VAL A 86 1.50 7.20 8.03
CA VAL A 86 2.20 8.47 8.21
C VAL A 86 2.85 8.52 9.59
N HIS A 87 3.99 9.20 9.69
CA HIS A 87 4.81 9.27 10.90
C HIS A 87 4.97 10.69 11.45
N THR A 88 4.54 11.71 10.70
CA THR A 88 4.48 13.11 11.15
C THR A 88 3.19 13.76 10.68
N GLU A 89 2.80 14.88 11.31
CA GLU A 89 1.56 15.60 10.96
C GLU A 89 1.62 16.24 9.57
N GLU A 90 2.79 16.69 9.14
CA GLU A 90 2.98 17.30 7.82
C GLU A 90 2.75 16.29 6.69
N GLN A 91 3.06 15.01 6.94
CA GLN A 91 2.83 13.94 5.97
C GLN A 91 1.34 13.75 5.68
N CYS A 92 0.44 14.04 6.63
CA CYS A 92 -1.01 13.92 6.44
C CYS A 92 -1.54 14.78 5.28
N ALA A 93 -0.90 15.93 5.00
CA ALA A 93 -1.30 16.81 3.91
C ALA A 93 -0.73 16.38 2.54
N LEU A 94 0.26 15.48 2.53
CA LEU A 94 0.99 15.05 1.34
C LEU A 94 0.48 13.72 0.76
N VAL A 95 -0.18 12.89 1.57
CA VAL A 95 -0.60 11.52 1.21
C VAL A 95 -2.06 11.40 0.77
#